data_AF-A0A6G1S1N0-F1
#
_entry.id   AF-A0A6G1S1N0-F1
#
_cell.length_a   1.000
_cell.length_b   1.000
_cell.length_c   1.000
_cell.angle_alpha   90.00
_cell.angle_beta   90.00
_cell.angle_gamma   90.00
#
_symmetry.space_group_name_H-M   'P 1'
#
loop_
_entity.id
_entity.type
_entity.pdbx_description
1 polymer ?
#
loop_
_entity_poly.entity_id
_entity_poly.type
_entity_poly.pdbx_seq_one_letter_code
_entity_poly.pdbx_strand_id
1 'polypeptide(L)'
;ATPPPPSGRRGAEEDVTASGWRGRRKHVFVLSEAGKPIYSRHGNEEALAATMGVMMALVSFIQSGGNAIRAICSEDRTLVFEQRGPLLLVSVSRTRQTAAQLRRELTFVHEQILSLLTRGGIARVFARRRGYDLRRLLAGAEAVLDRLLSGAAADGRLLLGAARCLPLPAPLRRGVSGALRRAAAASNPTPAL
;
A
#
# COMPACT_ATOMS: atom_id res chain seq x y z
N ALA A 1 -4.67 17.24 26.79
CA ALA A 1 -4.91 16.45 25.57
C ALA A 1 -3.93 15.29 25.56
N THR A 2 -4.42 14.07 25.74
CA THR A 2 -3.62 12.85 25.77
C THR A 2 -3.14 12.55 24.34
N PRO A 3 -1.85 12.30 24.10
CA PRO A 3 -1.37 11.96 22.76
C PRO A 3 -2.06 10.67 22.27
N PRO A 4 -2.31 10.53 20.95
CA PRO A 4 -2.88 9.29 20.42
C PRO A 4 -1.93 8.13 20.75
N PRO A 5 -2.45 6.95 21.12
CA PRO A 5 -1.62 5.82 21.47
C PRO A 5 -0.72 5.44 20.27
N PRO A 6 0.53 5.05 20.52
CA PRO A 6 1.42 4.58 19.46
C PRO A 6 0.73 3.44 18.71
N SER A 7 0.79 3.49 17.38
CA SER A 7 0.28 2.45 16.48
C SER A 7 0.72 1.08 17.00
N GLY A 8 -0.25 0.32 17.49
CA GLY A 8 -0.02 -0.88 18.29
C GLY A 8 0.94 -1.85 17.61
N ARG A 9 1.89 -2.36 18.41
CA ARG A 9 2.59 -3.61 18.11
C ARG A 9 1.53 -4.63 17.69
N ARG A 10 1.75 -5.33 16.56
CA ARG A 10 0.93 -6.47 16.14
C ARG A 10 0.76 -7.38 17.37
N GLY A 11 -0.42 -7.35 17.98
CA GLY A 11 -0.78 -8.27 19.03
C GLY A 11 -0.74 -9.65 18.40
N ALA A 12 0.06 -10.55 18.98
CA ALA A 12 -0.14 -11.97 18.73
C ALA A 12 -1.64 -12.24 18.99
N GLU A 13 -2.34 -12.81 18.02
CA GLU A 13 -3.76 -13.23 18.11
C GLU A 13 -4.90 -12.21 17.86
N GLU A 14 -4.67 -10.98 17.39
CA GLU A 14 -5.83 -10.18 16.93
C GLU A 14 -6.43 -10.78 15.63
N ASP A 15 -7.63 -11.35 15.75
CA ASP A 15 -8.43 -11.94 14.67
C ASP A 15 -9.71 -11.12 14.36
N VAL A 16 -10.61 -11.66 13.53
CA VAL A 16 -11.87 -10.99 13.18
C VAL A 16 -12.83 -10.88 14.37
N THR A 17 -12.71 -11.71 15.41
CA THR A 17 -13.61 -11.69 16.57
C THR A 17 -13.24 -10.61 17.58
N ALA A 18 -11.96 -10.21 17.62
CA ALA A 18 -11.47 -9.17 18.51
C ALA A 18 -12.20 -7.82 18.31
N SER A 19 -12.82 -7.31 19.37
CA SER A 19 -13.55 -6.03 19.35
C SER A 19 -12.66 -4.85 18.97
N GLY A 20 -11.40 -4.84 19.43
CA GLY A 20 -10.39 -3.86 19.07
C GLY A 20 -10.06 -3.86 17.57
N TRP A 21 -10.01 -5.05 16.95
CA TRP A 21 -9.79 -5.19 15.52
C TRP A 21 -11.00 -4.68 14.73
N ARG A 22 -12.22 -5.11 15.07
CA ARG A 22 -13.46 -4.62 14.44
C ARG A 22 -13.66 -3.11 14.62
N GLY A 23 -13.14 -2.57 15.71
CA GLY A 23 -13.16 -1.16 16.06
C GLY A 23 -12.28 -0.27 15.16
N ARG A 24 -11.37 -0.84 14.36
CA ARG A 24 -10.51 -0.06 13.46
C ARG A 24 -11.34 0.58 12.34
N ARG A 25 -11.04 1.85 12.02
CA ARG A 25 -11.78 2.60 11.00
C ARG A 25 -11.49 2.14 9.57
N LYS A 26 -10.34 1.52 9.33
CA LYS A 26 -9.93 1.06 8.00
C LYS A 26 -9.02 -0.16 8.12
N HIS A 27 -9.32 -1.19 7.34
CA HIS A 27 -8.44 -2.34 7.13
C HIS A 27 -7.95 -2.34 5.69
N VAL A 28 -6.72 -2.80 5.51
CA VAL A 28 -6.13 -3.06 4.20
C VAL A 28 -5.55 -4.46 4.22
N PHE A 29 -5.89 -5.23 3.19
CA PHE A 29 -5.45 -6.60 2.99
C PHE A 29 -4.77 -6.71 1.63
N VAL A 30 -3.73 -7.52 1.57
CA VAL A 30 -3.08 -7.92 0.33
C VAL A 30 -3.00 -9.44 0.34
N LEU A 31 -3.44 -10.05 -0.76
CA LEU A 31 -3.45 -11.47 -0.95
C LEU A 31 -3.09 -11.80 -2.40
N SER A 32 -2.59 -13.02 -2.62
CA SER A 32 -2.30 -13.52 -3.96
C SER A 32 -3.60 -13.87 -4.71
N GLU A 33 -3.51 -14.04 -6.04
CA GLU A 33 -4.60 -14.60 -6.86
C GLU A 33 -5.09 -15.99 -6.38
N ALA A 34 -4.24 -16.74 -5.67
CA ALA A 34 -4.62 -18.03 -5.07
C ALA A 34 -5.32 -17.88 -3.70
N GLY A 35 -5.64 -16.66 -3.26
CA GLY A 35 -6.27 -16.41 -1.96
C GLY A 35 -5.30 -16.38 -0.77
N LYS A 36 -4.01 -16.67 -0.98
CA LYS A 36 -3.02 -16.71 0.11
C LYS A 36 -2.81 -15.32 0.72
N PRO A 37 -2.85 -15.18 2.06
CA PRO A 37 -2.65 -13.90 2.73
C PRO A 37 -1.18 -13.47 2.62
N ILE A 38 -0.95 -12.21 2.25
CA ILE A 38 0.40 -11.62 2.09
C ILE A 38 0.64 -10.54 3.14
N TYR A 39 -0.36 -9.70 3.40
CA TYR A 39 -0.27 -8.62 4.37
C TYR A 39 -1.65 -8.23 4.89
N SER A 40 -1.72 -7.93 6.19
CA SER A 40 -2.83 -7.23 6.83
C SER A 40 -2.32 -6.04 7.64
N ARG A 41 -2.94 -4.86 7.47
CA ARG A 41 -2.61 -3.67 8.27
C ARG A 41 -2.81 -3.90 9.78
N HIS A 42 -3.81 -4.70 10.12
CA HIS A 42 -4.19 -4.99 11.51
C HIS A 42 -4.50 -6.49 11.63
N GLY A 43 -4.15 -7.07 12.78
CA GLY A 43 -4.28 -8.50 13.03
C GLY A 43 -3.19 -9.33 12.36
N ASN A 44 -3.26 -10.64 12.60
CA ASN A 44 -2.34 -11.62 12.04
C ASN A 44 -2.88 -12.19 10.70
N GLU A 45 -2.04 -12.25 9.67
CA GLU A 45 -2.41 -12.72 8.33
C GLU A 45 -2.98 -14.15 8.31
N GLU A 46 -2.46 -15.05 9.15
CA GLU A 46 -2.91 -16.45 9.23
C GLU A 46 -4.28 -16.53 9.90
N ALA A 47 -4.49 -15.80 11.00
CA ALA A 47 -5.79 -15.72 11.66
C ALA A 47 -6.88 -15.14 10.74
N LEU A 48 -6.49 -14.27 9.80
CA LEU A 48 -7.39 -13.62 8.85
C LEU A 48 -7.50 -14.36 7.50
N ALA A 49 -6.82 -15.49 7.33
CA ALA A 49 -6.73 -16.20 6.06
C ALA A 49 -8.11 -16.63 5.52
N ALA A 50 -9.01 -17.10 6.39
CA ALA A 50 -10.36 -17.49 5.98
C ALA A 50 -11.15 -16.29 5.40
N THR A 51 -11.03 -15.12 6.03
CA THR A 51 -11.69 -13.88 5.56
C THR A 51 -11.13 -13.41 4.23
N MET A 52 -9.81 -13.47 4.06
CA MET A 52 -9.17 -13.18 2.77
C MET A 52 -9.58 -14.19 1.69
N GLY A 53 -9.73 -15.46 2.04
CA GLY A 53 -10.27 -16.50 1.15
C GLY A 53 -11.68 -16.18 0.66
N VAL A 54 -12.57 -15.72 1.54
CA VAL A 54 -13.92 -15.27 1.15
C VAL A 54 -13.87 -14.06 0.20
N MET A 55 -13.00 -13.09 0.45
CA MET A 55 -12.80 -11.95 -0.45
C MET A 55 -12.34 -12.41 -1.85
N MET A 56 -11.42 -13.35 -1.92
CA MET A 56 -10.96 -13.91 -3.19
C MET A 56 -12.07 -14.69 -3.91
N ALA A 57 -12.84 -15.51 -3.19
CA ALA A 57 -13.95 -16.27 -3.75
C ALA A 57 -15.00 -15.35 -4.40
N LEU A 58 -15.33 -14.24 -3.74
CA LEU A 58 -16.23 -13.23 -4.27
C LEU A 58 -15.72 -12.61 -5.58
N VAL A 59 -14.43 -12.24 -5.62
CA VAL A 59 -13.79 -11.70 -6.82
C VAL A 59 -13.82 -12.72 -7.96
N SER A 60 -13.41 -13.97 -7.69
CA SER A 60 -13.39 -15.06 -8.68
C SER A 60 -14.77 -15.37 -9.24
N PHE A 61 -15.81 -15.36 -8.39
CA PHE A 61 -17.18 -15.60 -8.83
C PHE A 61 -17.64 -14.54 -9.84
N ILE A 62 -17.42 -13.26 -9.55
CA ILE A 62 -17.82 -12.17 -10.45
C ILE A 62 -17.01 -12.20 -11.76
N GLN A 63 -15.74 -12.59 -11.68
CA GLN A 63 -14.87 -12.77 -12.84
C GLN A 63 -15.28 -13.91 -13.76
N SER A 64 -15.77 -15.02 -13.21
CA SER A 64 -16.33 -16.11 -14.03
C SER A 64 -17.54 -15.66 -14.86
N GLY A 65 -18.25 -14.61 -14.43
CA GLY A 65 -19.33 -13.96 -15.18
C GLY A 65 -18.86 -12.86 -16.14
N GLY A 66 -17.55 -12.77 -16.44
CA GLY A 66 -17.00 -11.76 -17.36
C GLY A 66 -16.98 -10.34 -16.81
N ASN A 67 -17.17 -10.16 -15.50
CA ASN A 67 -17.21 -8.87 -14.84
C ASN A 67 -16.08 -8.70 -13.81
N ALA A 68 -15.84 -7.48 -13.34
CA ALA A 68 -14.85 -7.21 -12.31
C ALA A 68 -15.47 -6.39 -11.17
N ILE A 69 -15.43 -6.94 -9.96
CA ILE A 69 -15.82 -6.20 -8.77
C ILE A 69 -14.83 -5.08 -8.50
N ARG A 70 -15.34 -3.86 -8.36
CA ARG A 70 -14.53 -2.67 -8.03
C ARG A 70 -14.73 -2.20 -6.60
N ALA A 71 -15.98 -2.16 -6.17
CA ALA A 71 -16.34 -1.73 -4.82
C ALA A 71 -17.70 -2.32 -4.41
N ILE A 72 -17.88 -2.48 -3.09
CA ILE A 72 -19.17 -2.68 -2.44
C ILE A 72 -19.37 -1.51 -1.49
N CYS A 73 -20.48 -0.79 -1.67
CA CYS A 73 -20.81 0.36 -0.85
C CYS A 73 -22.04 0.04 0.00
N SER A 74 -21.93 0.29 1.29
CA SER A 74 -23.02 0.29 2.27
C SER A 74 -23.07 1.66 2.95
N GLU A 75 -24.08 1.90 3.79
CA GLU A 75 -24.25 3.19 4.47
C GLU A 75 -23.04 3.58 5.34
N ASP A 76 -22.49 2.62 6.09
CA ASP A 76 -21.39 2.87 7.03
C ASP A 76 -20.03 2.40 6.51
N ARG A 77 -19.99 1.65 5.39
CA ARG A 77 -18.80 0.92 4.92
C ARG A 77 -18.62 1.00 3.43
N THR A 78 -17.36 1.12 3.02
CA THR A 78 -16.94 0.96 1.63
C THR A 78 -15.84 -0.08 1.55
N LEU A 79 -16.10 -1.13 0.77
CA LEU A 79 -15.12 -2.14 0.39
C LEU A 79 -14.65 -1.80 -1.02
N VAL A 80 -13.33 -1.77 -1.24
CA VAL A 80 -12.73 -1.54 -2.56
C VAL A 80 -11.79 -2.68 -2.87
N PHE A 81 -11.92 -3.23 -4.07
CA PHE A 81 -11.12 -4.32 -4.60
C PHE A 81 -10.29 -3.78 -5.76
N GLU A 82 -8.98 -4.04 -5.72
CA GLU A 82 -8.04 -3.59 -6.74
C GLU A 82 -7.11 -4.76 -7.07
N GLN A 83 -7.30 -5.35 -8.25
CA GLN A 83 -6.43 -6.41 -8.76
C GLN A 83 -5.33 -5.81 -9.64
N ARG A 84 -4.07 -6.06 -9.28
CA ARG A 84 -2.90 -5.58 -10.03
C ARG A 84 -1.89 -6.71 -10.17
N GLY A 85 -1.80 -7.26 -11.38
CA GLY A 85 -0.99 -8.45 -11.64
C GLY A 85 -1.39 -9.59 -10.68
N PRO A 86 -0.44 -10.28 -10.05
CA PRO A 86 -0.70 -11.44 -9.20
C PRO A 86 -1.23 -11.09 -7.79
N LEU A 87 -1.57 -9.82 -7.55
CA LEU A 87 -2.00 -9.31 -6.27
C LEU A 87 -3.45 -8.83 -6.34
N LEU A 88 -4.24 -9.26 -5.36
CA LEU A 88 -5.50 -8.64 -5.01
C LEU A 88 -5.29 -7.80 -3.75
N LEU A 89 -5.63 -6.51 -3.85
CA LEU A 89 -5.60 -5.58 -2.74
C LEU A 89 -7.04 -5.22 -2.37
N VAL A 90 -7.34 -5.23 -1.08
CA VAL A 90 -8.69 -4.94 -0.57
C VAL A 90 -8.61 -3.91 0.54
N SER A 91 -9.44 -2.87 0.46
CA SER A 91 -9.65 -1.91 1.53
C SER A 91 -11.07 -2.05 2.08
N VAL A 92 -11.22 -2.14 3.39
CA VAL A 92 -12.51 -2.09 4.09
C VAL A 92 -12.51 -0.85 4.98
N SER A 93 -13.35 0.13 4.69
CA SER A 93 -13.24 1.47 5.27
C SER A 93 -14.58 1.97 5.81
N ARG A 94 -14.55 2.55 7.02
CA ARG A 94 -15.63 3.36 7.65
C ARG A 94 -15.25 4.85 7.70
N THR A 95 -14.38 5.26 6.79
CA THR A 95 -13.93 6.66 6.68
C THR A 95 -14.78 7.40 5.67
N ARG A 96 -14.64 8.73 5.59
CA ARG A 96 -15.32 9.55 4.57
C ARG A 96 -14.64 9.52 3.20
N GLN A 97 -13.72 8.57 2.98
CA GLN A 97 -12.99 8.47 1.73
C GLN A 97 -13.87 7.86 0.65
N THR A 98 -13.81 8.41 -0.55
CA THR A 98 -14.51 7.84 -1.72
C THR A 98 -13.85 6.54 -2.17
N ALA A 99 -14.59 5.68 -2.87
CA ALA A 99 -14.02 4.47 -3.46
C ALA A 99 -12.80 4.75 -4.36
N ALA A 100 -12.79 5.89 -5.06
CA ALA A 100 -11.65 6.31 -5.88
C ALA A 100 -10.41 6.68 -5.05
N GLN A 101 -10.60 7.34 -3.89
CA GLN A 101 -9.51 7.65 -2.96
C GLN A 101 -8.93 6.37 -2.35
N LEU A 102 -9.78 5.43 -1.91
CA LEU A 102 -9.34 4.15 -1.39
C LEU A 102 -8.59 3.33 -2.45
N ARG A 103 -9.08 3.29 -3.69
CA ARG A 103 -8.39 2.63 -4.80
C ARG A 103 -7.00 3.23 -5.04
N ARG A 104 -6.88 4.56 -4.96
CA ARG A 104 -5.59 5.24 -5.09
C ARG A 104 -4.63 4.86 -3.97
N GLU A 105 -5.10 4.76 -2.73
CA GLU A 105 -4.27 4.23 -1.63
C GLU A 105 -3.81 2.80 -1.89
N LEU A 106 -4.69 1.91 -2.35
CA LEU A 106 -4.32 0.54 -2.71
C LEU A 106 -3.26 0.53 -3.83
N THR A 107 -3.38 1.44 -4.82
CA THR A 107 -2.36 1.62 -5.86
C THR A 107 -1.00 1.97 -5.24
N PHE A 108 -0.96 2.90 -4.28
CA PHE A 108 0.30 3.24 -3.59
C PHE A 108 0.87 2.08 -2.77
N VAL A 109 0.02 1.26 -2.13
CA VAL A 109 0.46 0.04 -1.44
C VAL A 109 1.12 -0.91 -2.44
N HIS A 110 0.50 -1.13 -3.60
CA HIS A 110 1.07 -1.95 -4.66
C HIS A 110 2.43 -1.43 -5.14
N GLU A 111 2.55 -0.14 -5.46
CA GLU A 111 3.82 0.44 -5.90
C GLU A 111 4.90 0.35 -4.80
N GLN A 112 4.52 0.48 -3.53
CA GLN A 112 5.44 0.32 -2.41
C GLN A 112 5.92 -1.12 -2.28
N ILE A 113 5.05 -2.12 -2.48
CA ILE A 113 5.42 -3.54 -2.55
C ILE A 113 6.42 -3.75 -3.69
N LEU A 114 6.12 -3.27 -4.90
CA LEU A 114 7.03 -3.40 -6.04
C LEU A 114 8.40 -2.77 -5.77
N SER A 115 8.45 -1.60 -5.14
CA SER A 115 9.68 -0.92 -4.76
C SER A 115 10.53 -1.77 -3.78
N LEU A 116 9.89 -2.38 -2.78
CA LEU A 116 10.55 -3.29 -1.83
C LEU A 116 11.11 -4.54 -2.53
N LEU A 117 10.32 -5.15 -3.40
CA LEU A 117 10.71 -6.34 -4.17
C LEU A 117 11.83 -6.06 -5.17
N THR A 118 11.82 -4.87 -5.78
CA THR A 118 12.86 -4.41 -6.72
C THR A 118 14.17 -4.17 -5.98
N ARG A 119 14.12 -3.51 -4.81
CA ARG A 119 15.30 -3.34 -3.94
C ARG A 119 15.89 -4.69 -3.51
N GLY A 120 15.05 -5.71 -3.33
CA GLY A 120 15.48 -7.09 -3.05
C GLY A 120 15.98 -7.89 -4.26
N GLY A 121 15.94 -7.35 -5.48
CA GLY A 121 16.43 -8.03 -6.70
C GLY A 121 15.48 -9.10 -7.29
N ILE A 122 14.24 -9.22 -6.79
CA ILE A 122 13.41 -10.43 -6.97
C ILE A 122 12.27 -10.27 -7.98
N ALA A 123 12.10 -9.08 -8.59
CA ALA A 123 11.05 -8.84 -9.60
C ALA A 123 11.05 -9.88 -10.75
N ARG A 124 12.24 -10.39 -11.15
CA ARG A 124 12.38 -11.39 -12.22
C ARG A 124 12.02 -12.82 -11.80
N VAL A 125 12.18 -13.18 -10.53
CA VAL A 125 11.81 -14.51 -9.99
C VAL A 125 10.29 -14.63 -9.86
N PHE A 126 9.66 -13.51 -9.52
CA PHE A 126 8.22 -13.35 -9.36
C PHE A 126 7.41 -13.71 -10.61
N ALA A 127 7.88 -13.25 -11.78
CA ALA A 127 7.23 -13.55 -13.06
C ALA A 127 7.39 -15.01 -13.49
N ARG A 128 8.41 -15.72 -13.00
CA ARG A 128 8.78 -17.07 -13.47
C ARG A 128 8.31 -18.20 -12.55
N ARG A 129 8.07 -17.97 -11.25
CA ARG A 129 7.59 -19.00 -10.32
C ARG A 129 6.20 -18.68 -9.79
N ARG A 130 5.17 -19.32 -10.36
CA ARG A 130 3.74 -19.25 -9.98
C ARG A 130 3.38 -19.73 -8.55
N GLY A 131 4.35 -19.88 -7.66
CA GLY A 131 4.13 -20.34 -6.28
C GLY A 131 5.10 -19.76 -5.26
N TYR A 132 5.85 -18.71 -5.62
CA TYR A 132 6.79 -18.10 -4.68
C TYR A 132 6.05 -17.33 -3.59
N ASP A 133 6.41 -17.57 -2.32
CA ASP A 133 5.72 -16.97 -1.19
C ASP A 133 6.16 -15.51 -0.97
N LEU A 134 5.28 -14.63 -1.39
CA LEU A 134 5.39 -13.19 -1.29
C LEU A 134 5.52 -12.65 0.13
N ARG A 135 4.88 -13.33 1.10
CA ARG A 135 4.92 -12.95 2.50
C ARG A 135 6.35 -12.95 3.02
N ARG A 136 7.17 -13.90 2.57
CA ARG A 136 8.59 -13.98 2.95
C ARG A 136 9.43 -12.81 2.45
N LEU A 137 9.05 -12.20 1.33
CA LEU A 137 9.77 -11.06 0.77
C LEU A 137 9.39 -9.74 1.44
N LEU A 138 8.16 -9.67 1.96
CA LEU A 138 7.67 -8.53 2.72
C LEU A 138 7.99 -8.65 4.21
N ALA A 139 8.47 -9.81 4.67
CA ALA A 139 8.89 -10.03 6.05
C ALA A 139 9.94 -8.99 6.46
N GLY A 140 9.64 -8.23 7.52
CA GLY A 140 10.49 -7.14 8.02
C GLY A 140 10.27 -5.79 7.33
N ALA A 141 9.43 -5.70 6.30
CA ALA A 141 9.09 -4.47 5.60
C ALA A 141 7.63 -4.01 5.83
N GLU A 142 6.85 -4.73 6.64
CA GLU A 142 5.46 -4.43 6.96
C GLU A 142 5.31 -3.03 7.55
N ALA A 143 6.26 -2.62 8.39
CA ALA A 143 6.29 -1.29 8.99
C ALA A 143 6.35 -0.15 7.95
N VAL A 144 6.90 -0.40 6.75
CA VAL A 144 6.91 0.58 5.65
C VAL A 144 5.49 0.77 5.10
N LEU A 145 4.76 -0.33 4.91
CA LEU A 145 3.37 -0.31 4.45
C LEU A 145 2.44 0.32 5.51
N ASP A 146 2.65 -0.01 6.78
CA ASP A 146 1.91 0.59 7.89
C ASP A 146 2.11 2.10 7.96
N ARG A 147 3.35 2.59 7.78
CA ARG A 147 3.65 4.02 7.73
C ARG A 147 3.01 4.70 6.52
N LEU A 148 3.04 4.06 5.34
CA LEU A 148 2.36 4.59 4.14
C LEU A 148 0.87 4.76 4.39
N LEU A 149 0.22 3.74 4.96
CA LEU A 149 -1.21 3.73 5.24
C LEU A 149 -1.62 4.63 6.40
N SER A 150 -0.69 4.91 7.33
CA SER A 150 -0.87 5.89 8.40
C SER A 150 -0.72 7.31 7.88
N GLY A 151 0.27 7.56 7.01
CA GLY A 151 0.42 8.81 6.29
C GLY A 151 -0.77 9.14 5.41
N ALA A 152 -1.31 8.16 4.67
CA ALA A 152 -2.51 8.33 3.84
C ALA A 152 -3.74 8.79 4.65
N ALA A 153 -3.86 8.29 5.89
CA ALA A 153 -4.96 8.62 6.78
C ALA A 153 -4.80 10.00 7.44
N ALA A 154 -3.56 10.46 7.63
CA ALA A 154 -3.23 11.73 8.29
C ALA A 154 -3.03 12.89 7.30
N ASP A 155 -2.67 12.60 6.05
CA ASP A 155 -2.22 13.58 5.07
C ASP A 155 -2.81 13.29 3.67
N GLY A 156 -3.61 14.24 3.17
CA GLY A 156 -4.23 14.16 1.85
C GLY A 156 -3.25 14.21 0.68
N ARG A 157 -1.97 14.51 0.94
CA ARG A 157 -0.92 14.56 -0.10
C ARG A 157 -0.78 13.27 -0.89
N LEU A 158 -0.90 12.11 -0.22
CA LEU A 158 -0.87 10.82 -0.91
C LEU A 158 -2.05 10.73 -1.89
N LEU A 159 -3.24 11.12 -1.45
CA LEU A 159 -4.45 11.12 -2.28
C LEU A 159 -4.38 12.10 -3.46
N LEU A 160 -3.69 13.23 -3.27
CA LEU A 160 -3.49 14.26 -4.30
C LEU A 160 -2.33 13.94 -5.25
N GLY A 161 -1.54 12.89 -5.01
CA GLY A 161 -0.29 12.64 -5.74
C GLY A 161 0.76 13.74 -5.53
N ALA A 162 0.65 14.51 -4.44
CA ALA A 162 1.54 15.61 -4.16
C ALA A 162 2.90 15.08 -3.68
N ALA A 163 3.99 15.52 -4.32
CA ALA A 163 5.35 15.19 -3.90
C ALA A 163 5.57 15.69 -2.47
N ARG A 164 6.05 14.81 -1.57
CA ARG A 164 6.45 15.22 -0.22
C ARG A 164 7.74 16.03 -0.31
N CYS A 165 7.65 17.34 -0.10
CA CYS A 165 8.84 18.17 0.05
C CYS A 165 9.49 17.81 1.38
N LEU A 166 10.57 17.04 1.37
CA LEU A 166 11.41 16.92 2.56
C LEU A 166 12.18 18.23 2.74
N PRO A 167 12.07 18.90 3.89
CA PRO A 167 12.87 20.09 4.15
C PRO A 167 14.36 19.71 4.11
N LEU A 168 15.07 20.25 3.13
CA LEU A 168 16.52 20.09 3.00
C LEU A 168 17.22 21.11 3.91
N PRO A 169 18.20 20.69 4.74
CA PRO A 169 19.06 21.61 5.48
C PRO A 169 19.68 22.66 4.55
N ALA A 170 19.73 23.92 5.00
CA ALA A 170 20.20 25.03 4.16
C ALA A 170 21.59 24.82 3.54
N PRO A 171 22.59 24.20 4.22
CA PRO A 171 23.89 23.89 3.61
C PRO A 171 23.76 22.89 2.45
N LEU A 172 23.02 21.80 2.65
CA LEU A 172 22.82 20.77 1.63
C LEU A 172 22.06 21.32 0.42
N ARG A 173 21.00 22.10 0.66
CA ARG A 173 20.23 22.76 -0.40
C ARG A 173 21.12 23.67 -1.25
N ARG A 174 21.97 24.51 -0.61
CA ARG A 174 22.92 25.36 -1.32
C ARG A 174 23.94 24.54 -2.14
N GLY A 175 24.46 23.46 -1.56
CA GLY A 175 25.40 22.56 -2.24
C GLY A 175 24.80 21.92 -3.50
N VAL A 176 23.60 21.33 -3.38
CA VAL A 176 22.89 20.71 -4.51
C VAL A 176 22.53 21.75 -5.58
N SER A 177 21.99 22.91 -5.20
CA SER A 177 21.68 23.98 -6.15
C SER A 177 22.93 24.47 -6.89
N GLY A 178 24.06 24.61 -6.20
CA GLY A 178 25.33 24.98 -6.83
C GLY A 178 25.85 23.93 -7.83
N ALA A 179 25.75 22.65 -7.47
CA ALA A 179 26.15 21.55 -8.35
C ALA A 179 25.28 21.48 -9.63
N LEU A 180 23.95 21.59 -9.48
CA LEU A 180 23.03 21.60 -10.62
C LEU A 180 23.27 22.80 -11.56
N ARG A 181 23.54 23.99 -11.01
CA ARG A 181 23.89 25.17 -11.82
C ARG A 181 25.16 24.97 -12.64
N ARG A 182 26.21 24.39 -12.03
CA ARG A 182 27.46 24.10 -12.76
C ARG A 182 27.26 23.08 -13.87
N ALA A 183 26.50 22.01 -13.60
CA ALA A 183 26.18 21.01 -14.61
C ALA A 183 25.36 21.60 -15.77
N ALA A 184 24.36 22.43 -15.47
CA ALA A 184 23.55 23.10 -16.49
C ALA A 184 24.37 24.09 -17.35
N ALA A 185 25.32 24.80 -16.73
CA ALA A 185 26.22 25.70 -17.46
C ALA A 185 27.19 24.93 -18.38
N ALA A 186 27.67 23.76 -17.96
CA ALA A 186 28.53 22.90 -18.79
C ALA A 186 27.78 22.25 -19.97
N SER A 187 26.45 22.10 -19.89
CA SER A 187 25.62 21.50 -20.94
C SER A 187 25.11 22.48 -22.00
N ASN A 188 25.24 23.79 -21.80
CA ASN A 188 24.92 24.78 -22.83
C ASN A 188 26.21 25.13 -23.60
N PRO A 189 26.43 24.60 -24.81
CA PRO A 189 27.56 25.03 -25.62
C PRO A 189 27.31 26.50 -26.00
N THR A 190 28.30 27.34 -25.71
CA THR A 190 28.31 28.74 -26.11
C THR A 190 28.19 28.80 -27.64
N PRO A 191 27.27 29.59 -28.23
CA PRO A 191 27.20 29.71 -29.68
C PRO A 191 28.52 30.32 -30.16
N ALA A 192 29.23 29.57 -31.01
CA ALA A 192 30.43 30.07 -31.68
C ALA A 192 30.01 31.24 -32.59
N LEU A 193 30.62 32.41 -32.36
CA LEU A 193 30.52 33.59 -33.21
C LEU A 193 31.15 33.31 -34.59
#